data_AF-A0A7X4F847-F1
#
_entry.id   AF-A0A7X4F847-F1
#
_cell.length_a   1.000
_cell.length_b   1.000
_cell.length_c   1.000
_cell.angle_alpha   90.00
_cell.angle_beta   90.00
_cell.angle_gamma   90.00
#
_symmetry.space_group_name_H-M   'P 1'
#
loop_
_entity.id
_entity.type
_entity.pdbx_description
1 polymer ?
#
loop_
_entity_poly.entity_id
_entity_poly.type
_entity_poly.pdbx_seq_one_letter_code
_entity_poly.pdbx_strand_id
1 'polypeptide(L)'
;MRAAVQRVKSASVKVEGKLVSEIGAGVLIFLGVAHEDTATEIEYIANKIANLRIFEDAEGKMNRSLLDIGGAAHCVSQFTLYG
;
A
#
# COMPACT_ATOMS: atom_id res chain seq x y z
N MET A 1 11.15 -8.11 -5.31
CA MET A 1 9.75 -7.87 -4.93
C MET A 1 9.29 -6.58 -5.58
N ARG A 2 8.05 -6.49 -6.04
CA ARG A 2 7.47 -5.27 -6.64
C ARG A 2 6.22 -4.86 -5.89
N ALA A 3 6.05 -3.55 -5.68
CA ALA A 3 4.83 -3.00 -5.11
C ALA A 3 4.35 -1.83 -5.95
N ALA A 4 3.08 -1.85 -6.35
CA ALA A 4 2.39 -0.69 -6.89
C ALA A 4 1.52 -0.09 -5.79
N VAL A 5 1.80 1.16 -5.41
CA VAL A 5 1.21 1.84 -4.26
C VAL A 5 0.29 2.95 -4.76
N GLN A 6 -0.95 2.94 -4.28
CA GLN A 6 -1.96 3.94 -4.61
C GLN A 6 -2.41 4.66 -3.35
N ARG A 7 -2.32 5.99 -3.35
CA ARG A 7 -2.98 6.82 -2.35
C ARG A 7 -4.48 6.74 -2.57
N VAL A 8 -5.24 6.35 -1.56
CA VAL A 8 -6.69 6.16 -1.67
C VAL A 8 -7.44 6.95 -0.60
N LYS A 9 -8.65 7.41 -0.95
CA LYS A 9 -9.64 7.90 0.03
C LYS A 9 -10.34 6.74 0.74
N SER A 10 -10.45 5.61 0.05
CA SER A 10 -10.98 4.34 0.54
C SER A 10 -10.60 3.22 -0.43
N ALA A 11 -10.46 1.99 0.07
CA ALA A 11 -10.30 0.79 -0.77
C ALA A 11 -11.05 -0.39 -0.15
N SER A 12 -11.50 -1.34 -0.98
CA SER A 12 -12.16 -2.56 -0.52
C SER A 12 -11.93 -3.72 -1.47
N VAL A 13 -12.00 -4.94 -0.93
CA VAL A 13 -11.99 -6.18 -1.70
C VAL A 13 -13.30 -6.93 -1.47
N LYS A 14 -13.90 -7.37 -2.59
CA LYS A 14 -15.07 -8.24 -2.58
C LYS A 14 -14.74 -9.54 -3.30
N VAL A 15 -15.20 -10.66 -2.73
CA VAL A 15 -15.12 -12.00 -3.35
C VAL A 15 -16.55 -12.49 -3.52
N GLU A 16 -16.93 -12.84 -4.75
CA GLU A 16 -18.32 -13.21 -5.08
C GLU A 16 -19.36 -12.16 -4.61
N GLY A 17 -19.00 -10.88 -4.71
CA GLY A 17 -19.84 -9.76 -4.29
C GLY A 17 -19.89 -9.50 -2.78
N LYS A 18 -19.31 -10.37 -1.94
CA LYS A 18 -19.26 -10.20 -0.48
C LYS A 18 -18.02 -9.41 -0.06
N LEU A 19 -18.21 -8.43 0.81
CA LEU A 19 -17.11 -7.64 1.37
C LEU A 19 -16.22 -8.53 2.25
N VAL A 20 -14.92 -8.55 1.94
CA VAL A 20 -13.91 -9.29 2.71
C VAL A 20 -13.09 -8.35 3.59
N SER A 21 -12.75 -7.18 3.06
CA SER A 21 -11.99 -6.16 3.79
C SER A 21 -12.16 -4.80 3.15
N GLU A 22 -12.03 -3.75 3.96
CA GLU A 22 -12.04 -2.36 3.53
C GLU A 22 -11.15 -1.49 4.42
N ILE A 23 -10.72 -0.36 3.87
CA ILE A 23 -10.03 0.71 4.57
C ILE A 23 -10.62 2.07 4.20
N GLY A 24 -10.48 3.04 5.11
CA GLY A 24 -10.67 4.45 4.83
C GLY A 24 -9.47 5.08 4.12
N ALA A 25 -9.13 6.32 4.48
CA ALA A 25 -7.98 7.01 3.92
C ALA A 25 -6.67 6.27 4.21
N GLY A 26 -5.82 6.13 3.19
CA GLY A 26 -4.58 5.37 3.33
C GLY A 26 -3.96 4.97 2.00
N VAL A 27 -3.39 3.76 1.95
CA VAL A 27 -2.77 3.20 0.74
C VAL A 27 -3.35 1.84 0.37
N LEU A 28 -3.61 1.64 -0.92
CA LEU A 28 -3.77 0.32 -1.52
C LEU A 28 -2.42 -0.12 -2.11
N ILE A 29 -1.99 -1.32 -1.75
CA ILE A 29 -0.70 -1.90 -2.13
C ILE A 29 -0.99 -3.16 -2.93
N PHE A 30 -0.68 -3.14 -4.22
CA PHE A 30 -0.57 -4.37 -5.00
C PHE A 30 0.84 -4.92 -4.84
N LEU A 31 0.96 -6.11 -4.25
CA LEU A 31 2.25 -6.73 -3.93
C LEU A 31 2.51 -7.93 -4.83
N GLY A 32 3.60 -7.86 -5.60
CA GLY A 32 4.12 -8.95 -6.39
C GLY A 32 5.37 -9.53 -5.74
N VAL A 33 5.40 -10.84 -5.54
CA VAL A 33 6.53 -11.59 -4.98
C VAL A 33 7.07 -12.52 -6.06
N ALA A 34 8.39 -12.51 -6.26
CA ALA A 34 9.11 -13.39 -7.17
C ALA A 34 9.91 -14.46 -6.40
N HIS A 35 10.39 -15.48 -7.10
CA HIS A 35 11.07 -16.64 -6.51
C HIS A 35 12.34 -16.30 -5.72
N GLU A 36 13.05 -15.24 -6.08
CA GLU A 36 14.31 -14.84 -5.45
C GLU A 36 14.11 -13.83 -4.30
N ASP A 37 12.87 -13.47 -3.98
CA ASP A 37 12.59 -12.49 -2.93
C ASP A 37 12.79 -13.07 -1.54
N THR A 38 13.39 -12.29 -0.64
CA THR A 38 13.67 -12.69 0.75
C THR A 38 12.95 -11.81 1.76
N ALA A 39 13.09 -12.18 3.03
CA ALA A 39 12.60 -11.38 4.16
C ALA A 39 13.19 -9.95 4.16
N THR A 40 14.42 -9.79 3.68
CA THR A 40 15.11 -8.49 3.63
C THR A 40 14.40 -7.52 2.68
N GLU A 41 13.97 -7.98 1.51
CA GLU A 41 13.29 -7.14 0.52
C GLU A 41 11.91 -6.70 1.02
N ILE A 42 11.17 -7.58 1.70
CA ILE A 42 9.85 -7.22 2.25
C ILE A 42 9.98 -6.23 3.40
N GLU A 43 10.97 -6.38 4.30
CA GLU A 43 11.22 -5.40 5.36
C GLU A 43 11.58 -4.04 4.78
N TYR A 44 12.43 -4.00 3.75
CA TYR A 44 12.77 -2.77 3.04
C TYR A 44 11.54 -2.10 2.40
N ILE A 45 10.73 -2.86 1.66
CA ILE A 45 9.55 -2.33 0.97
C ILE A 45 8.49 -1.86 1.96
N ALA A 46 8.22 -2.62 3.03
CA ALA A 46 7.27 -2.25 4.06
C ALA A 46 7.67 -0.93 4.74
N ASN A 47 8.93 -0.82 5.16
CA ASN A 47 9.46 0.41 5.75
C ASN A 47 9.38 1.59 4.77
N LYS A 48 9.71 1.36 3.50
CA LYS A 48 9.64 2.38 2.45
C LYS A 48 8.21 2.88 2.23
N ILE A 49 7.22 1.99 2.18
CA ILE A 49 5.81 2.35 1.98
C ILE A 49 5.26 3.10 3.19
N ALA A 50 5.53 2.61 4.41
CA ALA A 50 5.04 3.23 5.65
C ALA A 50 5.52 4.69 5.78
N ASN A 51 6.76 4.96 5.34
CA ASN A 51 7.39 6.29 5.42
C ASN A 51 7.27 7.12 4.13
N LEU A 52 6.62 6.61 3.08
CA LEU A 52 6.52 7.30 1.80
C LEU A 52 5.69 8.59 1.93
N ARG A 53 6.29 9.75 1.63
CA ARG A 53 5.64 11.06 1.76
C ARG A 53 4.74 11.38 0.58
N ILE A 54 3.55 10.79 0.57
CA ILE A 54 2.54 10.96 -0.48
C ILE A 54 1.22 11.53 0.04
N PHE A 55 1.16 12.00 1.28
CA PHE A 55 -0.01 12.67 1.83
C PHE A 55 0.24 14.16 2.02
N GLU A 56 -0.83 14.94 1.87
CA GLU A 56 -0.78 16.40 1.98
C GLU A 56 -0.62 16.82 3.45
N ASP A 57 0.15 17.88 3.68
CA ASP A 57 0.18 18.62 4.94
C ASP A 57 -0.86 19.76 4.94
N ALA A 58 -0.81 20.62 5.97
CA ALA A 58 -1.73 21.74 6.11
C ALA A 58 -1.60 22.80 4.99
N GLU A 59 -0.49 22.81 4.24
CA GLU A 59 -0.26 23.71 3.11
C GLU A 59 -0.60 23.04 1.76
N GLY A 60 -1.13 21.81 1.78
CA GLY A 60 -1.43 21.03 0.56
C GLY A 60 -0.19 20.45 -0.11
N LYS A 61 0.95 20.41 0.58
CA LYS A 61 2.20 19.84 0.05
C LYS A 61 2.37 18.38 0.45
N MET A 62 2.94 17.59 -0.44
CA MET A 62 3.14 16.13 -0.25
C MET A 62 4.30 15.85 0.71
N ASN A 63 4.06 16.00 2.01
CA ASN A 63 5.08 15.93 3.05
C ASN A 63 4.81 14.88 4.14
N ARG A 64 3.61 14.30 4.17
CA ARG A 64 3.19 13.37 5.21
C ARG A 64 3.27 11.93 4.69
N SER A 65 3.74 11.03 5.54
CA SER A 65 3.73 9.59 5.33
C SER A 65 2.41 8.96 5.78
N LEU A 66 2.24 7.66 5.51
CA LEU A 66 1.10 6.90 6.01
C LEU A 66 1.05 6.91 7.54
N LEU A 67 2.22 6.78 8.18
CA LEU A 67 2.35 6.83 9.64
C LEU A 67 1.97 8.22 10.18
N ASP A 68 2.39 9.30 9.52
CA ASP A 68 2.11 10.66 9.98
C ASP A 68 0.61 10.99 9.99
N ILE A 69 -0.17 10.39 9.09
CA ILE A 69 -1.62 10.60 9.01
C ILE A 69 -2.44 9.57 9.79
N GLY A 70 -1.80 8.58 10.40
CA GLY A 70 -2.48 7.45 11.05
C GLY A 70 -3.36 6.64 10.08
N GLY A 71 -2.96 6.58 8.80
CA GLY A 71 -3.74 5.97 7.74
C GLY A 71 -3.64 4.45 7.72
N ALA A 72 -4.56 3.80 7.00
CA ALA A 72 -4.58 2.34 6.87
C ALA A 72 -3.84 1.86 5.61
N ALA A 73 -3.26 0.66 5.67
CA ALA A 73 -2.70 -0.03 4.51
C ALA A 73 -3.58 -1.22 4.14
N HIS A 74 -3.94 -1.32 2.86
CA HIS A 74 -4.66 -2.46 2.30
C HIS A 74 -3.77 -3.17 1.28
N CYS A 75 -3.35 -4.40 1.57
CA CYS A 75 -2.39 -5.12 0.75
C CYS A 75 -3.08 -6.28 0.00
N VAL A 76 -2.91 -6.32 -1.32
CA VAL A 76 -3.52 -7.31 -2.22
C VAL A 76 -2.42 -7.99 -3.02
N SER A 77 -2.42 -9.31 -3.02
CA SER A 77 -1.49 -10.11 -3.84
C SER A 77 -1.74 -9.85 -5.32
N GLN A 78 -0.69 -9.51 -6.07
CA GLN A 78 -0.76 -9.16 -7.50
C GLN A 78 0.44 -9.72 -8.27
N PHE A 79 0.34 -10.98 -8.71
CA PHE A 79 1.42 -11.66 -9.44
C PHE A 79 1.76 -11.00 -10.78
N THR A 80 0.78 -10.35 -11.43
CA THR A 80 0.95 -9.74 -12.77
C THR A 80 1.89 -8.52 -12.79
N LEU A 81 2.40 -8.06 -11.64
CA LEU A 81 3.42 -7.01 -11.59
C LEU A 81 4.77 -7.44 -12.20
N TYR A 82 4.96 -8.73 -12.43
CA TYR A 82 6.15 -9.30 -13.05
C TYR A 82 6.02 -9.64 -14.54
N GLY A 83 4.85 -9.38 -15.16
CA GLY A 83 4.58 -9.73 -16.56
C GLY A 83 3.86 -11.06 -16.68
#